data_AF-B3PDF5-F1
#
_entry.id   AF-B3PDF5-F1
#
_cell.length_a   1.000
_cell.length_b   1.000
_cell.length_c   1.000
_cell.angle_alpha   90.00
_cell.angle_beta   90.00
_cell.angle_gamma   90.00
#
_symmetry.space_group_name_H-M   'P 1'
#
loop_
_entity.id
_entity.type
_entity.pdbx_description
1 polymer ?
#
loop_
_entity_poly.entity_id
_entity_poly.type
_entity_poly.pdbx_seq_one_letter_code
_entity_poly.pdbx_strand_id
1 'polypeptide(L)'
;MRERSYKKMAGTSAVFIPANFASASPVERDGLVWSDAELHMPDSPQPLAWKPPLDTSLALEGLEEYEPPASGDARYIKNLGMAFVYNSEIRGWVALTDYV
;
A
#
# COMPACT_ATOMS: atom_id res chain seq x y z
N MET A 1 -11.27 3.01 -17.07
CA MET A 1 -10.65 2.85 -15.73
C MET A 1 -9.77 1.62 -15.82
N ARG A 2 -8.47 1.69 -15.51
CA ARG A 2 -7.65 0.47 -15.51
C ARG A 2 -8.00 -0.29 -14.24
N GLU A 3 -8.52 -1.50 -14.36
CA GLU A 3 -8.67 -2.39 -13.22
C GLU A 3 -7.29 -2.68 -12.66
N ARG A 4 -7.05 -2.24 -11.42
CA ARG A 4 -5.80 -2.51 -10.72
C ARG A 4 -6.01 -3.67 -9.76
N SER A 5 -5.03 -4.57 -9.79
CA SER A 5 -5.03 -5.77 -8.98
C SER A 5 -3.85 -5.72 -8.02
N TYR A 6 -4.10 -6.16 -6.79
CA TYR A 6 -3.15 -6.09 -5.69
C TYR A 6 -2.96 -7.44 -5.03
N LYS A 7 -1.80 -7.62 -4.42
CA LYS A 7 -1.49 -8.75 -3.53
C LYS A 7 -1.04 -8.21 -2.19
N LYS A 8 -1.46 -8.86 -1.11
CA LYS A 8 -1.03 -8.51 0.23
C LYS A 8 0.36 -9.08 0.53
N MET A 9 1.24 -8.25 1.08
CA MET A 9 2.55 -8.70 1.57
C MET A 9 2.40 -9.51 2.86
N ALA A 10 3.26 -10.52 3.02
CA ALA A 10 3.35 -11.33 4.22
C ALA A 10 3.81 -10.47 5.40
N GLY A 11 3.05 -10.52 6.49
CA GLY A 11 3.29 -9.70 7.67
C GLY A 11 2.04 -9.55 8.53
N THR A 12 2.13 -8.68 9.52
CA THR A 12 1.06 -8.39 10.48
C THR A 12 0.11 -7.30 10.01
N SER A 13 0.57 -6.35 9.19
CA SER A 13 -0.30 -5.28 8.66
C SER A 13 -0.72 -5.49 7.21
N ALA A 14 -1.83 -4.86 6.84
CA ALA A 14 -2.43 -4.96 5.52
C ALA A 14 -1.68 -4.06 4.51
N VAL A 15 -0.52 -4.51 4.01
CA VAL A 15 0.23 -3.81 2.96
C VAL A 15 -0.01 -4.49 1.61
N PHE A 16 -0.52 -3.74 0.64
CA PHE A 16 -0.92 -4.24 -0.68
C PHE A 16 -0.01 -3.65 -1.76
N ILE A 17 0.56 -4.54 -2.59
CA ILE A 17 1.42 -4.18 -3.72
C ILE A 17 0.78 -4.58 -5.05
N PRO A 18 1.19 -4.02 -6.20
CA PRO A 18 0.62 -4.38 -7.48
C PRO A 18 0.82 -5.87 -7.77
N ALA A 19 -0.22 -6.54 -8.28
CA ALA A 19 -0.19 -7.99 -8.51
C ALA A 19 0.85 -8.43 -9.56
N ASN A 20 1.23 -7.51 -10.46
CA ASN A 20 2.26 -7.67 -11.48
C ASN A 20 3.66 -7.24 -11.03
N PHE A 21 3.86 -6.87 -9.76
CA PHE A 21 5.16 -6.50 -9.24
C PHE A 21 6.12 -7.69 -9.30
N ALA A 22 7.15 -7.58 -10.15
CA ALA A 22 8.03 -8.69 -10.53
C ALA A 22 9.16 -8.97 -9.53
N SER A 23 9.38 -8.09 -8.55
CA SER A 23 10.45 -8.27 -7.56
C SER A 23 10.06 -9.31 -6.51
N ALA A 24 11.05 -10.07 -6.03
CA ALA A 24 10.91 -11.07 -4.97
C ALA A 24 10.56 -10.38 -3.65
N SER A 25 9.29 -10.02 -3.50
CA SER A 25 8.71 -9.51 -2.25
C SER A 25 8.10 -10.70 -1.49
N PRO A 26 8.20 -10.73 -0.15
CA PRO A 26 7.53 -11.72 0.66
C PRO A 26 6.03 -11.43 0.60
N VAL A 27 5.35 -11.94 -0.43
CA VAL A 27 3.90 -11.87 -0.59
C VAL A 27 3.27 -13.01 0.19
N GLU A 28 2.11 -12.81 0.82
CA GLU A 28 1.38 -13.92 1.45
C GLU A 28 1.19 -15.03 0.41
N ARG A 29 1.64 -16.24 0.77
CA ARG A 29 1.47 -17.43 -0.06
C ARG A 29 -0.02 -17.65 -0.27
N ASP A 30 -0.36 -18.01 -1.51
CA ASP A 30 -1.66 -18.46 -2.02
C ASP A 30 -2.63 -17.38 -2.51
N GLY A 31 -2.48 -17.00 -3.78
CA GLY A 31 -3.58 -16.81 -4.74
C GLY A 31 -4.56 -15.65 -4.52
N LEU A 32 -4.51 -14.94 -3.39
CA LEU A 32 -5.43 -13.87 -3.07
C LEU A 32 -5.02 -12.59 -3.81
N VAL A 33 -5.92 -12.14 -4.67
CA VAL A 33 -5.79 -10.92 -5.45
C VAL A 33 -6.98 -10.04 -5.11
N TRP A 34 -6.73 -8.78 -4.78
CA TRP A 34 -7.75 -7.78 -4.50
C TRP A 34 -7.82 -6.77 -5.63
N SER A 35 -9.03 -6.34 -5.94
CA SER A 35 -9.31 -5.22 -6.83
C SER A 35 -9.27 -3.87 -6.11
N ASP A 36 -9.15 -2.78 -6.87
CA ASP A 36 -9.35 -1.41 -6.36
C ASP A 36 -10.64 -1.27 -5.52
N ALA A 37 -11.74 -1.89 -6.00
CA ALA A 37 -13.05 -1.82 -5.34
C ALA A 37 -13.05 -2.52 -3.98
N GLU A 38 -12.42 -3.69 -3.89
CA GLU A 38 -12.29 -4.43 -2.61
C GLU A 38 -11.35 -3.73 -1.62
N LEU A 39 -10.39 -2.96 -2.12
CA LEU A 39 -9.50 -2.13 -1.31
C LEU A 39 -10.07 -0.73 -1.04
N HIS A 40 -11.31 -0.46 -1.44
CA HIS A 40 -11.96 0.83 -1.25
C HIS A 40 -11.12 2.01 -1.78
N MET A 41 -10.43 1.79 -2.91
CA MET A 41 -9.63 2.84 -3.52
C MET A 41 -10.55 3.88 -4.16
N PRO A 42 -10.23 5.19 -4.01
CA PRO A 42 -11.07 6.24 -4.55
C PRO A 42 -11.08 6.21 -6.08
N ASP A 43 -12.26 6.39 -6.67
CA ASP A 43 -12.46 6.42 -8.12
C ASP A 43 -11.84 7.66 -8.81
N SER A 44 -11.48 8.67 -8.01
CA SER A 44 -10.86 9.92 -8.46
C SER A 44 -9.60 10.24 -7.66
N PRO A 45 -8.61 10.95 -8.25
CA PRO A 45 -7.41 11.36 -7.53
C PRO A 45 -7.76 12.17 -6.28
N GLN A 46 -7.23 11.75 -5.14
CA GLN A 46 -7.36 12.44 -3.87
C GLN A 46 -6.06 13.20 -3.56
N PRO A 47 -6.11 14.33 -2.84
CA PRO A 47 -4.93 14.96 -2.31
C PRO A 47 -4.23 14.03 -1.31
N LEU A 48 -2.90 14.02 -1.34
CA LEU A 48 -2.09 13.13 -0.53
C LEU A 48 -1.22 13.91 0.44
N ALA A 49 -1.12 13.39 1.66
CA ALA A 49 -0.26 13.94 2.68
C ALA A 49 1.07 13.19 2.65
N TRP A 50 2.03 13.68 1.85
CA TRP A 50 3.36 13.09 1.79
C TRP A 50 4.09 13.21 3.12
N LYS A 51 4.58 12.07 3.61
CA LYS A 51 5.40 11.94 4.82
C LYS A 51 6.82 11.51 4.44
N PRO A 52 7.79 11.62 5.37
CA PRO A 52 9.15 11.17 5.12
C PRO A 52 9.20 9.70 4.63
N PRO A 53 10.10 9.40 3.67
CA PRO A 53 10.26 8.05 3.14
C PRO A 53 10.76 7.09 4.22
N LEU A 54 10.40 5.81 4.08
CA LEU A 54 10.89 4.73 4.94
C LEU A 54 11.79 3.79 4.13
N ASP A 55 12.74 3.15 4.82
CA ASP A 55 13.66 2.24 4.16
C ASP A 55 13.00 0.91 3.76
N THR A 56 12.06 0.43 4.57
CA THR A 56 11.40 -0.88 4.38
C THR A 56 9.89 -0.81 4.61
N SER A 57 9.14 -1.71 3.98
CA SER A 57 7.69 -1.85 4.20
C SER A 57 7.32 -2.35 5.59
N LEU A 58 8.23 -3.05 6.29
CA LEU A 58 8.03 -3.48 7.67
C LEU A 58 7.78 -2.28 8.61
N ALA A 59 8.40 -1.14 8.30
CA ALA A 59 8.17 0.09 9.06
C ALA A 59 6.75 0.64 8.90
N LEU A 60 6.01 0.28 7.85
CA LEU A 60 4.59 0.64 7.71
C LEU A 60 3.72 -0.15 8.69
N GLU A 61 4.13 -1.36 9.06
CA GLU A 61 3.38 -2.22 9.95
C GLU A 61 3.34 -1.67 11.38
N GLY A 62 4.46 -1.11 11.83
CA GLY A 62 4.58 -0.56 13.18
C GLY A 62 3.89 0.80 13.38
N LEU A 63 3.56 1.53 12.31
CA LEU A 63 3.07 2.92 12.44
C LEU A 63 1.78 3.01 13.27
N GLU A 64 0.91 2.01 13.21
CA GLU A 64 -0.35 2.00 13.98
C GLU A 64 -0.13 2.14 15.49
N GLU A 65 1.02 1.72 16.02
CA GLU A 65 1.31 1.74 17.45
C GLU A 65 1.94 3.06 17.93
N TYR A 66 2.81 3.69 17.13
CA TYR A 66 3.61 4.84 17.56
C TYR A 66 3.39 6.13 16.76
N GLU A 67 2.91 6.04 15.52
CA GLU A 67 2.56 7.18 14.67
C GLU A 67 1.36 6.82 13.78
N PRO A 68 0.14 6.73 14.36
CA PRO A 68 -1.02 6.19 13.67
C PRO A 68 -1.30 6.96 12.38
N PRO A 69 -1.34 6.29 11.22
CA PRO A 69 -1.54 6.97 9.95
C PRO A 69 -2.99 7.44 9.78
N ALA A 70 -3.15 8.57 9.09
CA ALA A 70 -4.44 9.08 8.67
C ALA A 70 -4.72 8.70 7.21
N SER A 71 -6.00 8.61 6.83
CA SER A 71 -6.39 8.33 5.44
C SER A 71 -5.77 9.35 4.50
N GLY A 72 -5.13 8.88 3.43
CA GLY A 72 -4.41 9.74 2.47
C GLY A 72 -2.96 10.06 2.83
N ASP A 73 -2.45 9.60 3.98
CA ASP A 73 -1.02 9.67 4.28
C ASP A 73 -0.24 8.84 3.25
N ALA A 74 0.77 9.43 2.63
CA ALA A 74 1.56 8.81 1.57
C ALA A 74 3.05 8.72 1.95
N ARG A 75 3.67 7.56 1.71
CA ARG A 75 5.08 7.30 2.02
C ARG A 75 5.76 6.56 0.89
N TYR A 76 7.00 6.93 0.57
CA TYR A 76 7.86 6.19 -0.34
C TYR A 76 8.68 5.15 0.43
N ILE A 77 8.70 3.91 -0.07
CA ILE A 77 9.44 2.79 0.50
C ILE A 77 10.64 2.48 -0.37
N LYS A 78 11.85 2.78 0.13
CA LYS A 78 13.07 2.79 -0.69
C LYS A 78 13.45 1.43 -1.22
N ASN A 79 13.40 0.37 -0.39
CA ASN A 79 13.80 -0.97 -0.83
C ASN A 79 12.83 -1.61 -1.84
N LEU A 80 11.59 -1.12 -1.91
CA LEU A 80 10.58 -1.54 -2.89
C LEU A 80 10.54 -0.63 -4.11
N GLY A 81 11.08 0.59 -4.00
CA GLY A 81 11.04 1.59 -5.06
C GLY A 81 9.63 2.12 -5.35
N MET A 82 8.71 2.03 -4.38
CA MET A 82 7.27 2.30 -4.56
C MET A 82 6.74 3.24 -3.49
N ALA A 83 5.71 4.01 -3.86
CA ALA A 83 4.93 4.80 -2.92
C ALA A 83 3.68 4.04 -2.47
N PHE A 84 3.27 4.28 -1.23
CA PHE A 84 2.10 3.69 -0.59
C PHE A 84 1.24 4.79 0.04
N VAL A 85 -0.06 4.57 0.08
CA VAL A 85 -1.06 5.45 0.68
C VAL A 85 -1.82 4.65 1.71
N TYR A 86 -2.04 5.25 2.88
CA TYR A 86 -2.87 4.64 3.90
C TYR A 86 -4.35 4.84 3.58
N ASN A 87 -5.10 3.74 3.57
CA ASN A 87 -6.54 3.73 3.48
C ASN A 87 -7.12 3.27 4.83
N SER A 88 -7.83 4.18 5.50
CA SER A 88 -8.46 3.90 6.80
C SER A 88 -9.62 2.90 6.74
N GLU A 89 -10.28 2.74 5.59
CA GLU A 89 -11.43 1.82 5.44
C GLU A 89 -11.00 0.35 5.57
N ILE A 90 -9.80 0.04 5.07
CA ILE A 90 -9.20 -1.30 5.18
C ILE A 90 -8.09 -1.38 6.23
N ARG A 91 -7.80 -0.27 6.91
CA ARG A 91 -6.66 -0.11 7.84
C ARG A 91 -5.37 -0.67 7.24
N GLY A 92 -5.03 -0.17 6.06
CA GLY A 92 -3.98 -0.77 5.25
C GLY A 92 -3.29 0.22 4.32
N TRP A 93 -2.09 -0.16 3.88
CA TRP A 93 -1.27 0.60 2.97
C TRP A 93 -1.38 0.02 1.56
N VAL A 94 -1.79 0.83 0.59
CA VAL A 94 -1.96 0.40 -0.80
C VAL A 94 -0.91 1.08 -1.67
N ALA A 95 -0.21 0.30 -2.49
CA ALA A 95 0.76 0.83 -3.43
C ALA A 95 0.07 1.71 -4.48
N LEU A 96 0.64 2.88 -4.75
CA LEU A 96 0.13 3.74 -5.80
C LEU A 96 0.77 3.36 -7.12
N THR A 97 -0.09 2.98 -8.05
CA THR A 97 0.31 2.41 -9.33
C THR A 97 0.55 3.46 -10.42
N ASP A 98 0.18 4.71 -10.18
CA ASP A 98 0.24 5.78 -11.18
C ASP A 98 0.36 7.13 -10.48
N TYR A 99 1.54 7.42 -9.94
CA TYR A 99 1.86 8.76 -9.48
C TYR A 99 2.36 9.61 -10.64
N VAL A 100 1.68 10.73 -10.89
CA VAL A 100 2.20 11.85 -11.69
C VAL A 100 2.75 12.91 -10.75
#